data_AF-A0A3B0C3R7-F1
#
_entry.id   AF-A0A3B0C3R7-F1
#
_cell.length_a   1.000
_cell.length_b   1.000
_cell.length_c   1.000
_cell.angle_alpha   90.00
_cell.angle_beta   90.00
_cell.angle_gamma   90.00
#
_symmetry.space_group_name_H-M   'P 1'
#
loop_
_entity.id
_entity.type
_entity.pdbx_description
1 polymer ?
#
loop_
_entity_poly.entity_id
_entity_poly.type
_entity_poly.pdbx_seq_one_letter_code
_entity_poly.pdbx_strand_id
1 'polypeptide(L)'
;MQIGANEGQTLKVDINDMGIQALRIQDVDVSTSAGAQTAISVVNNALEIVSAERSKLGAYQNRLEHTISNLGTSAENLTASESRIRDVDMAKEMMDFTKNNILSQAAQAMLAQANQQPQGVLQLLR
;
A
#
# COMPACT_ATOMS: atom_id res chain seq x y z
N MET A 1 15.92 -0.55 4.02
CA MET A 1 14.88 0.02 3.14
C MET A 1 13.52 -0.19 3.77
N GLN A 2 12.60 0.79 3.71
CA GLN A 2 11.24 0.61 4.21
C GLN A 2 10.38 -0.05 3.12
N ILE A 3 9.74 -1.16 3.47
CA ILE A 3 8.98 -2.02 2.55
C ILE A 3 7.53 -2.18 3.01
N GLY A 4 7.04 -1.29 3.87
CA GLY A 4 5.70 -1.35 4.41
C GLY A 4 5.23 -0.04 5.02
N ALA A 5 3.92 0.10 5.18
CA ALA A 5 3.24 1.33 5.57
C ALA A 5 3.50 1.74 7.03
N ASN A 6 3.84 0.79 7.90
CA ASN A 6 4.03 1.03 9.34
C ASN A 6 5.51 1.11 9.72
N GLU A 7 5.80 1.79 10.83
CA GLU A 7 7.14 1.90 11.39
C GLU A 7 7.73 0.52 11.72
N GLY A 8 9.02 0.32 11.44
CA GLY A 8 9.71 -0.96 11.65
C GLY A 8 9.59 -1.98 10.52
N GLN A 9 8.74 -1.75 9.51
CA GLN A 9 8.65 -2.62 8.33
C GLN A 9 9.80 -2.35 7.34
N THR A 10 11.01 -2.72 7.75
CA THR A 10 12.22 -2.52 6.95
C THR A 10 12.86 -3.84 6.53
N LEU A 11 13.35 -3.88 5.29
CA LEU A 11 14.23 -4.93 4.81
C LEU A 11 15.67 -4.45 4.93
N LYS A 12 16.47 -5.18 5.70
CA LYS A 12 17.93 -5.01 5.74
C LYS A 12 18.56 -5.94 4.71
N VAL A 13 19.29 -5.36 3.77
CA VAL A 13 20.05 -6.09 2.76
C VAL A 13 21.51 -5.87 3.08
N ASP A 14 22.17 -6.90 3.59
CA ASP A 14 23.61 -6.88 3.86
C ASP A 14 24.31 -7.71 2.77
N ILE A 15 25.26 -7.08 2.08
CA ILE A 15 26.11 -7.69 1.06
C ILE A 15 27.51 -7.81 1.65
N ASN A 16 28.04 -9.03 1.67
CA ASN A 16 29.42 -9.26 2.11
C ASN A 16 30.42 -8.69 1.09
N ASP A 17 31.64 -8.33 1.54
CA ASP A 17 32.69 -7.87 0.64
C ASP A 17 33.11 -8.98 -0.33
N MET A 18 32.95 -8.72 -1.64
CA MET A 18 33.31 -9.63 -2.73
C MET A 18 34.60 -9.21 -3.43
N GLY A 19 35.44 -8.40 -2.77
CA GLY A 19 36.75 -8.00 -3.26
C GLY A 19 37.75 -9.16 -3.35
N ILE A 20 38.81 -8.95 -4.14
CA ILE A 20 39.86 -9.97 -4.41
C ILE A 20 40.51 -10.50 -3.12
N GLN A 21 40.69 -9.62 -2.12
CA GLN A 21 41.25 -9.99 -0.82
C GLN A 21 40.27 -10.82 0.02
N ALA A 22 38.99 -10.42 0.06
CA ALA A 22 37.94 -11.16 0.77
C ALA A 22 37.70 -12.55 0.15
N LEU A 23 37.81 -12.67 -1.17
CA LEU A 23 37.71 -13.93 -1.92
C LEU A 23 39.03 -14.72 -1.96
N ARG A 24 40.11 -14.23 -1.33
CA ARG A 24 41.44 -14.87 -1.26
C ARG A 24 42.08 -15.18 -2.62
N ILE A 25 41.74 -14.41 -3.66
CA ILE A 25 42.26 -14.60 -5.02
C ILE A 25 43.60 -13.86 -5.21
N GLN A 26 43.98 -12.98 -4.28
CA GLN A 26 45.14 -12.07 -4.40
C GLN A 26 46.48 -12.80 -4.52
N ASP A 27 46.66 -13.90 -3.79
CA ASP A 27 47.95 -14.62 -3.70
C ASP A 27 47.99 -15.87 -4.61
N VAL A 28 47.09 -15.94 -5.59
CA VAL A 28 47.02 -17.08 -6.50
C VAL A 28 48.17 -17.03 -7.50
N ASP A 29 49.09 -17.99 -7.40
CA ASP A 29 50.19 -18.17 -8.33
C ASP A 29 49.95 -19.37 -9.26
N VAL A 30 50.03 -19.13 -10.58
CA VAL A 30 49.84 -20.13 -11.65
C VAL A 30 51.16 -20.48 -12.36
N SER A 31 52.29 -19.98 -11.87
CA SER A 31 53.62 -20.21 -12.47
C SER A 31 54.09 -21.66 -12.40
N THR A 32 53.55 -22.45 -11.46
CA THR A 32 53.88 -23.86 -11.26
C THR A 32 52.62 -24.74 -11.42
N SER A 33 52.81 -26.01 -11.80
CA SER A 33 51.70 -26.96 -11.92
C SER A 33 50.94 -27.15 -10.59
N ALA A 34 51.65 -27.17 -9.46
CA ALA A 34 51.04 -27.26 -8.13
C ALA A 34 50.29 -25.97 -7.74
N GLY A 35 50.85 -24.80 -8.10
CA GLY A 35 50.20 -23.51 -7.93
C GLY A 35 48.91 -23.42 -8.73
N ALA A 36 48.93 -23.84 -10.00
CA ALA A 36 47.74 -23.90 -10.85
C ALA A 36 46.64 -24.83 -10.30
N GLN A 37 46.99 -25.98 -9.72
CA GLN A 37 46.01 -26.88 -9.09
C GLN A 37 45.34 -26.23 -7.86
N THR A 38 46.13 -25.49 -7.08
CA THR A 38 45.65 -24.74 -5.91
C THR A 38 44.79 -23.56 -6.34
N ALA A 39 45.21 -22.83 -7.38
CA ALA A 39 44.48 -21.73 -8.00
C ALA A 39 43.06 -22.12 -8.40
N ILE A 40 42.90 -23.28 -9.06
CA ILE A 40 41.59 -23.80 -9.46
C ILE A 40 40.69 -23.99 -8.24
N SER A 41 41.23 -24.54 -7.14
CA SER A 41 40.47 -24.77 -5.91
C SER A 41 40.04 -23.46 -5.25
N VAL A 42 40.94 -22.48 -5.19
CA VAL A 42 40.65 -21.15 -4.63
C VAL A 42 39.59 -20.42 -5.46
N VAL A 43 39.70 -20.43 -6.79
CA VAL A 43 38.74 -19.79 -7.68
C VAL A 43 37.38 -20.48 -7.60
N ASN A 44 37.32 -21.81 -7.52
CA ASN A 44 36.05 -22.53 -7.34
C ASN A 44 35.37 -22.13 -6.03
N ASN A 45 36.11 -22.03 -4.93
CA ASN A 45 35.56 -21.58 -3.65
C ASN A 45 35.03 -20.14 -3.74
N ALA A 46 35.79 -19.24 -4.37
CA ALA A 46 35.34 -17.86 -4.59
C ALA A 46 34.06 -17.80 -5.45
N LEU A 47 33.96 -18.63 -6.49
CA LEU A 47 32.75 -18.73 -7.31
C LEU A 47 31.54 -19.24 -6.51
N GLU A 48 31.73 -20.19 -5.61
CA GLU A 48 30.68 -20.67 -4.71
C GLU A 48 30.20 -19.56 -3.77
N ILE A 49 31.11 -18.80 -3.17
CA ILE A 49 30.77 -17.66 -2.30
C ILE A 49 29.97 -16.61 -3.06
N VAL A 50 30.45 -16.18 -4.23
CA VAL A 50 29.75 -15.19 -5.07
C VAL A 50 28.38 -15.70 -5.50
N SER A 51 28.28 -16.99 -5.87
CA SER A 51 27.00 -17.60 -6.27
C SER A 51 26.02 -17.68 -5.11
N ALA A 52 26.50 -17.98 -3.90
CA ALA A 52 25.68 -17.98 -2.69
C ALA A 52 25.16 -16.57 -2.37
N GLU A 53 26.00 -15.54 -2.46
CA GLU A 53 25.59 -14.15 -2.22
C GLU A 53 24.57 -13.70 -3.29
N ARG A 54 24.76 -14.06 -4.57
CA ARG A 54 23.77 -13.81 -5.63
C ARG A 54 22.44 -14.52 -5.39
N SER A 55 22.48 -15.77 -4.91
CA SER A 55 21.27 -16.53 -4.57
C SER A 55 20.50 -15.84 -3.44
N LYS A 56 21.19 -15.38 -2.40
CA LYS A 56 20.61 -14.61 -1.30
C LYS A 56 19.97 -13.30 -1.80
N LEU A 57 20.63 -12.57 -2.70
CA LEU A 57 20.05 -11.38 -3.32
C LEU A 57 18.80 -11.70 -4.15
N GLY A 58 18.81 -12.78 -4.92
CA GLY A 58 17.62 -13.24 -5.66
C GLY A 58 16.46 -13.61 -4.73
N ALA A 59 16.74 -14.21 -3.57
CA ALA A 59 15.71 -14.50 -2.57
C ALA A 59 15.11 -13.20 -1.98
N TYR A 60 15.94 -12.17 -1.73
CA TYR A 60 15.42 -10.86 -1.31
C TYR A 60 14.58 -10.21 -2.41
N GLN A 61 14.98 -10.31 -3.68
CA GLN A 61 14.19 -9.81 -4.80
C GLN A 61 12.82 -10.47 -4.87
N ASN A 62 12.74 -11.81 -4.83
CA ASN A 62 11.46 -12.53 -4.83
C ASN A 62 10.56 -12.10 -3.66
N ARG A 63 11.15 -11.95 -2.45
CA ARG A 63 10.41 -11.45 -1.29
C ARG A 63 9.88 -10.03 -1.51
N LEU A 64 10.67 -9.14 -2.11
CA LEU A 64 10.25 -7.78 -2.43
C LEU A 64 9.12 -7.78 -3.45
N GLU A 65 9.20 -8.58 -4.51
CA GLU A 65 8.13 -8.70 -5.52
C GLU A 65 6.82 -9.18 -4.90
N HIS A 66 6.85 -10.22 -4.06
CA HIS A 66 5.67 -10.68 -3.33
C HIS A 66 5.13 -9.61 -2.36
N THR A 67 6.02 -8.89 -1.67
CA THR A 67 5.63 -7.82 -0.75
C THR A 67 4.96 -6.67 -1.49
N ILE A 68 5.50 -6.25 -2.64
CA ILE A 68 4.94 -5.22 -3.51
C ILE A 68 3.56 -5.64 -4.02
N SER A 69 3.43 -6.87 -4.53
CA SER A 69 2.14 -7.39 -5.00
C SER A 69 1.09 -7.40 -3.87
N ASN A 70 1.45 -7.89 -2.68
CA ASN A 70 0.55 -7.91 -1.54
C ASN A 70 0.16 -6.51 -1.05
N LEU A 71 1.11 -5.55 -1.05
CA LEU A 71 0.85 -4.15 -0.73
C LEU A 71 -0.10 -3.51 -1.75
N GLY A 72 0.09 -3.79 -3.04
CA GLY A 72 -0.80 -3.32 -4.10
C GLY A 72 -2.25 -3.79 -3.88
N THR A 73 -2.45 -5.10 -3.65
CA THR A 73 -3.77 -5.66 -3.35
C THR A 73 -4.36 -5.10 -2.06
N SER A 74 -3.55 -4.92 -1.02
CA SER A 74 -4.01 -4.34 0.25
C SER A 74 -4.42 -2.87 0.09
N ALA A 75 -3.66 -2.09 -0.68
CA ALA A 75 -3.97 -0.69 -0.97
C ALA A 75 -5.26 -0.55 -1.79
N GLU A 76 -5.47 -1.41 -2.79
CA GLU A 76 -6.70 -1.45 -3.57
C GLU A 76 -7.91 -1.80 -2.69
N ASN A 77 -7.79 -2.83 -1.85
CA ASN A 77 -8.86 -3.23 -0.92
C ASN A 77 -9.20 -2.15 0.11
N LEU A 78 -8.18 -1.46 0.64
CA LEU A 78 -8.36 -0.34 1.57
C LEU A 78 -9.03 0.84 0.88
N THR A 79 -8.58 1.22 -0.32
CA THR A 79 -9.17 2.31 -1.09
C THR A 79 -10.63 2.02 -1.44
N ALA A 80 -10.95 0.79 -1.87
CA ALA A 80 -12.32 0.38 -2.16
C ALA A 80 -13.21 0.37 -0.91
N SER A 81 -12.65 0.02 0.25
CA SER A 81 -13.37 0.04 1.52
C SER A 81 -13.57 1.48 2.02
N GLU A 82 -12.58 2.35 1.87
CA GLU A 82 -12.66 3.77 2.20
C GLU A 82 -13.70 4.48 1.31
N SER A 83 -13.69 4.25 0.00
CA SER A 83 -14.71 4.75 -0.93
C SER A 83 -16.10 4.29 -0.50
N ARG A 84 -16.31 2.99 -0.20
CA ARG A 84 -17.62 2.52 0.29
C ARG A 84 -18.08 3.23 1.56
N ILE A 85 -17.19 3.43 2.54
CA ILE A 85 -17.55 4.12 3.79
C ILE A 85 -17.92 5.58 3.49
N ARG A 86 -17.05 6.30 2.78
CA ARG A 86 -17.23 7.72 2.49
C ARG A 86 -18.42 7.99 1.57
N ASP A 87 -18.64 7.15 0.57
CA ASP A 87 -19.71 7.32 -0.42
C ASP A 87 -21.10 6.96 0.15
N VAL A 88 -21.19 5.98 1.08
CA VAL A 88 -22.42 5.69 1.82
C VAL A 88 -22.80 6.84 2.76
N ASP A 89 -21.81 7.42 3.45
CA ASP A 89 -22.05 8.56 4.33
C ASP A 89 -22.53 9.78 3.54
N MET A 90 -21.96 10.04 2.36
CA MET A 90 -22.43 11.12 1.48
C MET A 90 -23.86 10.88 0.98
N ALA A 91 -24.21 9.65 0.60
CA ALA A 91 -25.58 9.33 0.16
C ALA A 91 -26.61 9.54 1.27
N LYS A 92 -26.27 9.16 2.51
CA LYS A 92 -27.14 9.37 3.67
C LYS A 92 -27.30 10.85 4.01
N GLU A 93 -26.20 11.60 4.02
CA GLU A 93 -26.23 13.05 4.26
C GLU A 93 -27.06 13.79 3.20
N MET A 94 -26.98 13.37 1.93
CA MET A 94 -27.79 13.93 0.84
C MET A 94 -29.29 13.59 0.97
N MET A 95 -29.64 12.40 1.45
CA MET A 95 -31.03 12.04 1.77
C MET A 95 -31.57 12.87 2.91
N ASP A 96 -30.81 13.03 4.00
CA ASP A 96 -31.20 13.84 5.15
C ASP A 96 -31.30 15.32 4.77
N PHE A 97 -30.37 15.84 3.95
CA PHE A 97 -30.44 17.19 3.40
C PHE A 97 -31.70 17.38 2.54
N THR A 98 -32.02 16.43 1.67
CA THR A 98 -33.22 16.50 0.81
C THR A 98 -34.50 16.41 1.64
N LYS A 99 -34.55 15.51 2.62
CA LYS A 99 -35.66 15.39 3.58
C LYS A 99 -35.89 16.70 4.34
N ASN A 100 -34.83 17.33 4.82
CA ASN A 100 -34.91 18.62 5.52
C ASN A 100 -35.38 19.75 4.59
N ASN A 101 -34.95 19.75 3.32
CA ASN A 101 -35.46 20.70 2.32
C ASN A 101 -36.96 20.50 2.05
N ILE A 102 -37.41 19.26 1.88
CA ILE A 102 -38.84 18.94 1.68
C ILE A 102 -39.65 19.33 2.91
N LEU A 103 -39.18 19.03 4.12
CA LEU A 103 -39.83 19.45 5.37
C LEU A 103 -39.95 20.97 5.46
N SER A 104 -38.90 21.71 5.08
CA SER A 104 -38.92 23.17 5.07
C SER A 104 -39.93 23.73 4.06
N GLN A 105 -39.98 23.18 2.84
CA GLN A 105 -40.97 23.57 1.83
C GLN A 105 -42.40 23.20 2.24
N ALA A 106 -42.59 22.01 2.83
CA ALA A 106 -43.88 21.56 3.36
C ALA A 106 -44.34 22.43 4.54
N ALA A 107 -43.43 22.81 5.44
CA ALA A 107 -43.73 23.73 6.53
C ALA A 107 -44.15 25.11 6.01
N GLN A 108 -43.50 25.64 4.98
CA GLN A 108 -43.90 26.90 4.33
C GLN A 108 -45.30 26.79 3.69
N ALA A 109 -45.57 25.71 2.96
CA ALA A 109 -46.88 25.47 2.34
C ALA A 109 -47.99 25.27 3.38
N MET A 110 -47.70 24.52 4.46
CA MET A 110 -48.63 24.33 5.59
C MET A 110 -48.90 25.64 6.33
N LEU A 111 -47.88 26.50 6.50
CA LEU A 111 -48.03 27.80 7.13
C LEU A 111 -48.85 28.75 6.25
N ALA A 112 -48.68 28.70 4.93
CA ALA A 112 -49.52 29.42 3.98
C ALA A 112 -50.99 28.92 4.01
N GLN A 113 -51.20 27.61 4.05
CA GLN A 113 -52.53 26.99 4.15
C GLN A 113 -53.22 27.32 5.48
N ALA A 114 -52.49 27.25 6.60
CA ALA A 114 -52.98 27.61 7.92
C ALA A 114 -53.33 29.09 8.05
N ASN A 115 -52.65 29.99 7.31
CA ASN A 115 -52.99 31.41 7.25
C ASN A 115 -54.25 31.70 6.41
N GLN A 116 -54.63 30.83 5.47
CA GLN A 116 -55.85 30.99 4.66
C GLN A 116 -57.10 30.38 5.31
N GLN A 117 -56.92 29.36 6.15
CA GLN A 117 -58.02 28.69 6.87
C GLN A 117 -58.93 29.62 7.71
N PRO A 118 -58.45 30.68 8.38
CA PRO A 118 -59.28 31.63 9.12
C PRO A 118 -60.21 32.46 8.23
N GLN A 119 -59.89 32.65 6.94
CA GLN A 119 -60.71 33.45 6.03
C GLN A 119 -62.03 32.74 5.66
N GLY A 120 -62.05 31.41 5.63
CA GLY A 120 -63.27 30.62 5.43
C GLY A 120 -64.24 30.70 6.61
N VAL A 121 -63.72 30.84 7.84
CA VAL A 121 -64.55 30.98 9.04
C VAL A 121 -65.20 32.37 9.10
N LEU A 122 -64.56 33.41 8.55
CA LEU A 122 -65.15 34.75 8.44
C LEU A 122 -66.35 34.82 7.47
N GLN A 123 -66.48 33.89 6.51
CA GLN A 123 -67.67 33.77 5.65
C GLN A 123 -68.85 33.11 6.37
N LEU A 124 -68.59 32.24 7.36
CA LEU A 124 -69.61 31.58 8.19
C LEU A 124 -70.18 32.49 9.32
N LEU A 125 -69.56 33.65 9.55
CA LEU A 125 -69.97 34.64 10.55
C LEU A 125 -70.72 35.86 9.93
N ARG A 126 -71.20 35.75 8.69
CA ARG A 126 -72.02 36.76 8.02
C ARG A 126 -73.46 36.31 7.82
#